data_AF-A0AAD9ICM3-F1
#
_entry.id   AF-A0AAD9ICM3-F1
#
_cell.length_a   1.000
_cell.length_b   1.000
_cell.length_c   1.000
_cell.angle_alpha   90.00
_cell.angle_beta   90.00
_cell.angle_gamma   90.00
#
_symmetry.space_group_name_H-M   'P 1'
#
loop_
_entity.id
_entity.type
_entity.pdbx_description
1 polymer ?
#
loop_
_entity_poly.entity_id
_entity_poly.type
_entity_poly.pdbx_seq_one_letter_code
_entity_poly.pdbx_strand_id
1 'polypeptide(L)'
;MPEISEIARIVHFLNLHLVGARIKTVLAVEDANVFGKVGTTGPEFVAALTGRKVISAGQQGKYFWLVLDKPPHPVMHFGMTGWIHIKGELTAYTNYYKKMKEDEMDIWPPKYWKFQLRTEDDPAVEIAFTDPRRFGR
;
A
#
# COMPACT_ATOMS: atom_id res chain seq x y z
N MET A 1 16.35 0.62 -0.27
CA MET A 1 15.56 1.74 0.29
C MET A 1 14.88 2.41 -0.87
N PRO A 2 13.55 2.48 -0.89
CA PRO A 2 12.82 3.19 -1.94
C PRO A 2 13.16 4.69 -1.92
N GLU A 3 13.58 5.21 -3.07
CA GLU A 3 13.86 6.61 -3.30
C GLU A 3 12.76 7.19 -4.21
N ILE A 4 12.89 8.45 -4.63
CA ILE A 4 11.85 9.17 -5.38
C ILE A 4 11.38 8.42 -6.65
N SER A 5 12.30 7.72 -7.33
CA SER A 5 11.99 6.90 -8.51
C SER A 5 11.08 5.72 -8.20
N GLU A 6 11.34 5.04 -7.08
CA GLU A 6 10.54 3.91 -6.62
C GLU A 6 9.15 4.37 -6.17
N ILE A 7 9.06 5.54 -5.54
CA ILE A 7 7.78 6.14 -5.17
C ILE A 7 7.00 6.53 -6.43
N ALA A 8 7.66 7.13 -7.43
CA ALA A 8 7.03 7.46 -8.70
C ALA A 8 6.47 6.20 -9.39
N ARG A 9 7.25 5.11 -9.39
CA ARG A 9 6.83 3.81 -9.91
C ARG A 9 5.58 3.31 -9.20
N ILE A 10 5.53 3.38 -7.87
CA ILE A 10 4.36 2.85 -7.16
C ILE A 10 3.12 3.72 -7.35
N VAL A 11 3.29 5.04 -7.40
CA VAL A 11 2.19 5.97 -7.70
C VAL A 11 1.66 5.71 -9.11
N HIS A 12 2.50 5.35 -10.07
CA HIS A 12 2.06 4.93 -11.40
C HIS A 12 1.15 3.68 -11.32
N PHE A 13 1.55 2.62 -10.62
CA PHE A 13 0.69 1.43 -10.45
C PHE A 13 -0.60 1.73 -9.68
N LEU A 14 -0.55 2.56 -8.64
CA LEU A 14 -1.76 2.99 -7.92
C LEU A 14 -2.72 3.76 -8.83
N ASN A 15 -2.20 4.63 -9.71
CA ASN A 15 -3.03 5.32 -10.70
C ASN A 15 -3.61 4.37 -11.75
N LEU A 16 -2.90 3.32 -12.14
CA LEU A 16 -3.39 2.34 -13.12
C LEU A 16 -4.48 1.42 -12.57
N HIS A 17 -4.32 0.95 -11.33
CA HIS A 17 -5.15 -0.14 -10.81
C HIS A 17 -6.13 0.28 -9.71
N LEU A 18 -5.82 1.33 -8.94
CA LEU A 18 -6.61 1.69 -7.76
C LEU A 18 -7.47 2.94 -7.96
N VAL A 19 -7.00 3.91 -8.74
CA VAL A 19 -7.74 5.15 -8.97
C VAL A 19 -9.04 4.87 -9.73
N GLY A 20 -10.14 5.45 -9.23
CA GLY A 20 -11.49 5.21 -9.73
C GLY A 20 -12.23 4.10 -9.00
N ALA A 21 -11.52 3.19 -8.33
CA ALA A 21 -12.10 2.06 -7.61
C ALA A 21 -12.67 2.46 -6.24
N ARG A 22 -13.66 1.68 -5.77
CA ARG A 22 -14.18 1.76 -4.40
C ARG A 22 -13.56 0.66 -3.56
N ILE A 23 -13.05 1.03 -2.39
CA ILE A 23 -12.42 0.11 -1.44
C ILE A 23 -13.51 -0.65 -0.69
N LYS A 24 -13.60 -1.96 -0.88
CA LYS A 24 -14.59 -2.84 -0.24
C LYS A 24 -14.17 -3.24 1.17
N THR A 25 -12.94 -3.74 1.29
CA THR A 25 -12.42 -4.29 2.54
C THR A 25 -11.03 -3.75 2.80
N VAL A 26 -10.76 -3.38 4.05
CA VAL A 26 -9.44 -2.97 4.52
C VAL A 26 -9.10 -3.80 5.76
N LEU A 27 -7.87 -4.30 5.83
CA LEU A 27 -7.33 -4.96 7.01
C LEU A 27 -6.04 -4.26 7.39
N ALA A 28 -5.80 -4.04 8.67
CA ALA A 28 -4.55 -3.49 9.15
C ALA A 28 -4.11 -4.19 10.44
N VAL A 29 -2.81 -4.47 10.55
CA VAL A 29 -2.19 -4.97 11.78
C VAL A 29 -2.01 -3.80 12.72
N GLU A 30 -2.24 -4.02 14.01
CA GLU A 30 -1.89 -3.04 15.03
C GLU A 30 -0.36 -2.96 15.17
N ASP A 31 0.24 -1.96 14.55
CA ASP A 31 1.68 -1.73 14.54
C ASP A 31 2.00 -0.27 14.93
N ALA A 32 2.26 -0.05 16.22
CA ALA A 32 2.57 1.29 16.76
C ALA A 32 3.83 1.93 16.14
N ASN A 33 4.75 1.16 15.57
CA ASN A 33 5.92 1.72 14.90
C ASN A 33 5.53 2.35 13.56
N VAL A 34 4.58 1.76 12.83
CA VAL A 34 4.13 2.23 11.51
C VAL A 34 3.08 3.33 11.69
N PHE A 35 2.00 3.06 12.42
CA PHE A 35 0.86 3.97 12.57
C PHE A 35 1.02 4.97 13.74
N GLY A 36 1.60 4.54 14.85
CA GLY A 36 1.54 5.29 16.11
C GLY A 36 2.31 6.63 16.09
N LYS A 37 3.38 6.75 15.31
CA LYS A 37 4.18 8.00 15.29
C LYS A 37 3.46 9.20 14.69
N VAL A 38 2.42 8.96 13.89
CA VAL A 38 1.57 10.00 13.30
C VAL A 38 0.23 10.14 14.03
N GLY A 39 0.08 9.49 15.19
CA GLY A 39 -1.12 9.59 16.03
C GLY A 39 -2.32 8.83 15.48
N THR A 40 -2.09 7.75 14.72
CA THR A 40 -3.17 6.87 14.23
C THR A 40 -2.92 5.42 14.63
N THR A 41 -3.94 4.58 14.43
CA THR A 41 -3.94 3.15 14.72
C THR A 41 -4.40 2.35 13.50
N GLY A 42 -4.09 1.05 13.48
CA GLY A 42 -4.59 0.15 12.43
C GLY A 42 -6.12 0.19 12.28
N PRO A 43 -6.90 0.09 13.38
CA PRO A 43 -8.36 0.19 13.32
C PRO A 43 -8.89 1.53 12.78
N GLU A 44 -8.29 2.66 13.19
CA GLU A 44 -8.66 3.98 12.65
C GLU A 44 -8.38 4.08 11.15
N PHE A 45 -7.24 3.54 10.70
CA PHE A 45 -6.90 3.46 9.29
C PHE A 45 -7.92 2.62 8.50
N VAL A 46 -8.33 1.47 9.03
CA VAL A 46 -9.40 0.63 8.43
C VAL A 46 -10.71 1.41 8.32
N ALA A 47 -11.14 2.07 9.41
CA ALA A 47 -12.39 2.82 9.44
C ALA A 47 -12.37 4.01 8.49
N ALA A 48 -11.22 4.68 8.33
CA ALA A 48 -11.07 5.82 7.43
C ALA A 48 -11.21 5.43 5.95
N LEU A 49 -10.63 4.28 5.54
CA LEU A 49 -10.52 3.88 4.14
C LEU A 49 -11.68 2.99 3.65
N THR A 50 -12.32 2.23 4.54
CA THR A 50 -13.37 1.28 4.13
C THR A 50 -14.55 2.01 3.47
N GLY A 51 -14.99 1.52 2.30
CA GLY A 51 -16.11 2.07 1.53
C GLY A 51 -15.79 3.36 0.76
N ARG A 52 -14.55 3.88 0.84
CA ARG A 52 -14.13 5.11 0.16
C ARG A 52 -13.81 4.85 -1.31
N LYS A 53 -14.02 5.87 -2.14
CA LYS A 53 -13.58 5.84 -3.55
C LYS A 53 -12.24 6.55 -3.68
N VAL A 54 -11.29 5.93 -4.38
CA VAL A 54 -9.99 6.55 -4.66
C VAL A 54 -10.13 7.45 -5.89
N ILE A 55 -9.77 8.72 -5.74
CA ILE A 55 -9.92 9.76 -6.75
C ILE A 55 -8.62 10.02 -7.49
N SER A 56 -7.48 10.00 -6.79
CA SER A 56 -6.15 10.10 -7.39
C SER A 56 -5.07 9.56 -6.46
N ALA A 57 -3.89 9.29 -7.01
CA ALA A 57 -2.69 9.00 -6.24
C ALA A 57 -1.58 9.98 -6.62
N GLY A 58 -0.89 10.53 -5.62
CA GLY A 58 0.14 11.55 -5.79
C GLY A 58 1.38 11.28 -4.95
N GLN A 59 2.45 12.03 -5.24
CA GLN A 59 3.68 12.03 -4.44
C GLN A 59 4.32 13.41 -4.35
N GLN A 60 5.11 13.58 -3.30
CA GLN A 60 6.05 14.69 -3.13
C GLN A 60 7.28 14.18 -2.38
N GLY A 61 8.43 14.21 -3.05
CA GLY A 61 9.65 13.61 -2.53
C GLY A 61 9.45 12.11 -2.28
N LYS A 62 9.66 11.67 -1.04
CA LYS A 62 9.50 10.25 -0.66
C LYS A 62 8.13 9.91 -0.03
N TYR A 63 7.25 10.90 0.04
CA TYR A 63 5.88 10.71 0.50
C TYR A 63 4.95 10.51 -0.69
N PHE A 64 3.96 9.66 -0.52
CA PHE A 64 2.89 9.43 -1.48
C PHE A 64 1.56 9.30 -0.75
N TRP A 65 0.46 9.51 -1.45
CA TRP A 65 -0.86 9.52 -0.84
C TRP A 65 -1.93 9.08 -1.82
N LEU A 66 -3.10 8.74 -1.27
CA LEU A 66 -4.34 8.59 -2.01
C LEU A 66 -5.27 9.75 -1.67
N VAL A 67 -5.81 10.42 -2.68
CA VAL A 67 -6.95 11.32 -2.49
C VAL A 67 -8.21 10.47 -2.57
N LEU A 68 -9.04 10.55 -1.54
CA LEU A 68 -10.31 9.83 -1.45
C LEU A 68 -11.47 10.77 -1.77
N ASP A 69 -12.66 10.23 -1.98
CA ASP A 69 -13.88 11.00 -2.20
C ASP A 69 -14.25 11.89 -1.00
N LYS A 70 -13.82 11.52 0.20
CA LYS A 70 -13.96 12.33 1.43
C LYS A 70 -12.71 12.19 2.30
N PRO A 71 -12.34 13.23 3.07
CA PRO A 71 -11.27 13.11 4.06
C PRO A 71 -11.65 12.11 5.17
N PRO A 72 -10.66 11.56 5.89
CA PRO A 72 -9.22 11.82 5.76
C PRO A 72 -8.58 11.09 4.57
N HIS A 73 -7.42 11.60 4.12
CA HIS A 73 -6.64 11.03 3.03
C HIS A 73 -5.38 10.35 3.57
N PRO A 74 -5.08 9.08 3.22
CA PRO A 74 -3.89 8.40 3.70
C PRO A 74 -2.64 8.98 3.03
N VAL A 75 -1.70 9.44 3.83
CA VAL A 75 -0.35 9.81 3.43
C VAL A 75 0.61 8.76 3.96
N MET A 76 1.48 8.26 3.10
CA MET A 76 2.35 7.12 3.35
C MET A 76 3.80 7.43 3.00
N HIS A 77 4.71 6.69 3.64
CA HIS A 77 6.14 6.71 3.37
C HIS A 77 6.73 5.31 3.52
N PHE A 78 7.57 4.87 2.58
CA PHE A 78 8.11 3.50 2.63
C PHE A 78 9.18 3.25 3.70
N GLY A 79 9.81 4.31 4.23
CA GLY A 79 10.95 4.13 5.10
C GLY A 79 12.09 3.44 4.34
N MET A 80 12.64 2.37 4.91
CA MET A 80 13.76 1.66 4.27
C MET A 80 13.35 0.44 3.44
N THR A 81 12.26 -0.24 3.83
CA THR A 81 11.88 -1.54 3.27
C THR A 81 10.39 -1.65 2.95
N GLY A 82 9.64 -0.56 3.14
CA GLY A 82 8.24 -0.49 2.78
C GLY A 82 8.05 -0.73 1.28
N TRP A 83 6.97 -1.41 0.92
CA TRP A 83 6.57 -1.57 -0.47
C TRP A 83 5.06 -1.84 -0.57
N ILE A 84 4.44 -1.41 -1.68
CA ILE A 84 3.07 -1.79 -2.03
C ILE A 84 3.14 -2.90 -3.08
N HIS A 85 2.44 -4.00 -2.82
CA HIS A 85 2.23 -5.09 -3.77
C HIS A 85 0.80 -5.05 -4.26
N ILE A 86 0.61 -5.32 -5.55
CA ILE A 86 -0.71 -5.54 -6.16
C ILE A 86 -0.72 -6.99 -6.64
N LYS A 87 -1.76 -7.74 -6.26
CA LYS A 87 -1.85 -9.16 -6.59
C LYS A 87 -1.94 -9.35 -8.10
N GLY A 88 -1.08 -10.22 -8.65
CA GLY A 88 -0.98 -10.44 -10.09
C GLY A 88 -0.08 -9.44 -10.84
N GLU A 89 0.47 -8.43 -10.15
CA GLU A 89 1.30 -7.39 -10.76
C GLU A 89 2.73 -7.39 -10.19
N LEU A 90 3.72 -7.25 -11.07
CA LEU A 90 5.13 -7.12 -10.70
C LEU A 90 5.48 -5.66 -10.40
N THR A 91 4.94 -5.14 -9.31
CA THR A 91 5.12 -3.73 -8.90
C THR A 91 6.55 -3.38 -8.51
N ALA A 92 7.36 -4.32 -8.01
CA ALA A 92 8.76 -4.08 -7.66
C ALA A 92 9.69 -4.15 -8.88
N TYR A 93 10.96 -3.77 -8.69
CA TYR A 93 11.99 -3.87 -9.73
C TYR A 93 12.52 -5.31 -9.86
N THR A 94 13.07 -5.69 -11.02
CA THR A 94 13.47 -7.07 -11.33
C THR A 94 14.40 -7.69 -10.28
N ASN A 95 15.35 -6.91 -9.74
CA ASN A 95 16.29 -7.41 -8.72
C ASN A 95 15.64 -7.71 -7.37
N TYR A 96 14.43 -7.19 -7.10
CA TYR A 96 13.65 -7.57 -5.92
C TYR A 96 13.20 -9.02 -6.03
N TYR A 97 12.56 -9.38 -7.15
CA TYR A 97 12.03 -10.73 -7.37
C TYR A 97 13.12 -11.78 -7.54
N LYS A 98 14.27 -11.44 -8.14
CA LYS A 98 15.43 -12.35 -8.24
C LYS A 98 15.96 -12.85 -6.89
N LYS A 99 15.67 -12.12 -5.81
CA LYS A 99 16.10 -12.47 -4.44
C LYS A 99 15.02 -13.20 -3.65
N MET A 100 13.79 -13.25 -4.17
CA MET A 100 12.71 -14.04 -3.58
C MET A 100 12.85 -15.48 -4.02
N LYS A 101 12.50 -16.38 -3.11
CA LYS A 101 12.35 -17.80 -3.45
C LYS A 101 11.02 -17.99 -4.18
N GLU A 102 10.95 -18.96 -5.08
CA GLU A 102 9.73 -19.24 -5.86
C GLU A 102 8.51 -19.51 -4.96
N ASP A 103 8.71 -20.23 -3.85
CA ASP A 103 7.66 -20.53 -2.88
C ASP A 103 7.14 -19.29 -2.12
N GLU A 104 7.88 -18.19 -2.11
CA GLU A 104 7.44 -16.93 -1.51
C GLU A 104 6.68 -16.02 -2.48
N MET A 105 6.81 -16.23 -3.80
CA MET A 105 6.19 -15.38 -4.81
C MET A 105 4.67 -15.57 -4.88
N ASP A 106 4.19 -16.79 -4.62
CA ASP A 106 2.77 -17.13 -4.71
C ASP A 106 1.98 -16.88 -3.41
N ILE A 107 2.68 -16.52 -2.31
CA ILE A 107 2.04 -16.31 -1.01
C ILE A 107 1.31 -14.96 -1.00
N TRP A 108 -0.01 -15.01 -0.78
CA TRP A 108 -0.83 -13.83 -0.59
C TRP A 108 -1.67 -13.92 0.70
N PRO A 109 -1.67 -12.87 1.55
CA PRO A 109 -0.84 -11.66 1.46
C PRO A 109 0.64 -11.94 1.69
N PRO A 110 1.55 -11.10 1.17
CA PRO A 110 2.98 -11.29 1.38
C PRO A 110 3.36 -11.20 2.87
N LYS A 111 4.47 -11.85 3.25
CA LYS A 111 5.01 -11.75 4.60
C LYS A 111 5.28 -10.29 4.99
N TYR A 112 5.14 -9.99 6.28
CA TYR A 112 5.37 -8.66 6.86
C TYR A 112 4.40 -7.57 6.39
N TRP A 113 3.22 -7.94 5.89
CA TRP A 113 2.16 -6.99 5.58
C TRP A 113 1.74 -6.18 6.82
N LYS A 114 1.35 -4.92 6.62
CA LYS A 114 0.85 -4.01 7.66
C LYS A 114 -0.57 -3.59 7.41
N PHE A 115 -0.93 -3.40 6.14
CA PHE A 115 -2.33 -3.29 5.75
C PHE A 115 -2.56 -3.93 4.39
N GLN A 116 -3.82 -4.26 4.14
CA GLN A 116 -4.33 -4.79 2.89
C GLN A 116 -5.61 -4.05 2.53
N LEU A 117 -5.88 -3.92 1.23
CA LEU A 117 -7.13 -3.42 0.71
C LEU A 117 -7.59 -4.29 -0.47
N ARG A 118 -8.90 -4.38 -0.65
CA ARG A 118 -9.52 -5.02 -1.80
C ARG A 118 -10.65 -4.14 -2.31
N THR A 119 -10.72 -3.96 -3.62
CA THR A 119 -11.75 -3.14 -4.27
C THR A 119 -13.04 -3.92 -4.53
N GLU A 120 -14.10 -3.20 -4.90
CA GLU A 120 -15.40 -3.77 -5.28
C GLU A 120 -15.47 -4.23 -6.74
N ASP A 121 -14.46 -3.91 -7.55
CA ASP A 121 -14.45 -4.19 -8.99
C ASP A 121 -14.44 -5.70 -9.32
N ASP A 122 -14.72 -6.02 -10.58
CA ASP A 122 -14.59 -7.37 -11.15
C ASP A 122 -13.73 -7.32 -12.43
N PRO A 123 -12.49 -7.82 -12.42
CA PRO A 123 -11.81 -8.46 -11.29
C PRO A 123 -11.43 -7.46 -10.19
N ALA A 124 -11.50 -7.91 -8.93
CA ALA A 124 -11.15 -7.08 -7.78
C ALA A 124 -9.64 -6.84 -7.71
N VAL A 125 -9.26 -5.61 -7.39
CA VAL A 125 -7.85 -5.25 -7.16
C VAL A 125 -7.52 -5.48 -5.69
N GLU A 126 -6.54 -6.34 -5.43
CA GLU A 126 -6.03 -6.65 -4.09
C GLU A 126 -4.64 -6.04 -3.92
N ILE A 127 -4.45 -5.24 -2.86
CA ILE A 127 -3.20 -4.54 -2.58
C ILE A 127 -2.76 -4.82 -1.14
N ALA A 128 -1.46 -4.97 -0.93
CA ALA A 128 -0.85 -5.14 0.39
C ALA A 128 0.37 -4.24 0.56
N PHE A 129 0.45 -3.51 1.68
CA PHE A 129 1.67 -2.82 2.10
C PHE A 129 2.49 -3.73 3.01
N THR A 130 3.75 -3.95 2.69
CA THR A 130 4.71 -4.71 3.51
C THR A 130 5.79 -3.80 4.04
N ASP A 131 6.22 -4.01 5.28
CA ASP A 131 7.42 -3.36 5.80
C ASP A 131 8.12 -4.19 6.89
N PRO A 132 9.11 -5.02 6.50
CA PRO A 132 9.86 -5.86 7.43
C PRO A 132 10.57 -5.09 8.55
N ARG A 133 11.09 -3.89 8.27
CA ARG A 133 11.84 -3.08 9.26
C ARG A 133 10.96 -2.13 10.08
N ARG A 134 9.67 -2.02 9.77
CA ARG A 134 8.69 -1.20 10.53
C ARG A 134 9.11 0.27 10.64
N PHE A 135 9.67 0.82 9.57
CA PHE A 135 10.07 2.22 9.47
C PHE A 135 9.22 3.04 8.49
N GLY A 136 8.30 2.41 7.78
CA GLY A 136 7.26 3.08 7.03
C GLY A 136 6.31 3.88 7.93
N ARG A 137 5.55 4.75 7.30
CA ARG A 137 4.50 5.57 7.91
C ARG A 137 3.27 5.50 7.04
#